data_AF-A0A7C8Z2H4-F1
#
_entry.id   AF-A0A7C8Z2H4-F1
#
_cell.length_a   1.000
_cell.length_b   1.000
_cell.length_c   1.000
_cell.angle_alpha   90.00
_cell.angle_beta   90.00
_cell.angle_gamma   90.00
#
_symmetry.space_group_name_H-M   'P 1'
#
loop_
_entity.id
_entity.type
_entity.pdbx_description
1 polymer ?
#
loop_
_entity_poly.entity_id
_entity_poly.type
_entity_poly.pdbx_seq_one_letter_code
_entity_poly.pdbx_strand_id
1 'polypeptide(L)'
;GWILFRFSHLQDITLVWDGRPWHVNGLDHVLRHWEPFFDPFSAPIQRIDQWIKITRLPLELWEEDILKKLLKNVGQFIKMDDITLNRSKGKFTRVCLNIDITKPLKD
;
A
#
# COMPACT_ATOMS: atom_id res chain seq x y z
N GLY A 1 2.86 -16.25 -9.92
CA GLY A 1 4.27 -16.47 -10.34
C GLY A 1 5.08 -15.23 -10.05
N TRP A 2 6.41 -15.30 -10.12
CA TRP A 2 7.31 -14.18 -9.82
C TRP A 2 7.85 -13.54 -11.11
N ILE A 3 8.06 -12.23 -11.07
CA ILE A 3 8.68 -11.44 -12.15
C ILE A 3 9.84 -10.66 -11.54
N LEU A 4 11.02 -10.74 -12.15
CA LEU A 4 12.19 -9.97 -11.75
C LEU A 4 12.30 -8.72 -12.62
N PHE A 5 12.28 -7.55 -11.99
CA PHE A 5 12.54 -6.28 -12.65
C PHE A 5 13.98 -5.85 -12.38
N ARG A 6 14.69 -5.50 -13.45
CA ARG A 6 16.02 -4.88 -13.38
C ARG A 6 15.93 -3.48 -13.96
N PHE A 7 16.28 -2.49 -13.16
CA PHE A 7 16.28 -1.09 -13.53
C PHE A 7 17.69 -0.59 -13.74
N SER A 8 17.87 0.33 -14.68
CA SER A 8 19.15 0.97 -14.97
C SER A 8 19.40 2.18 -14.06
N HIS A 9 18.33 2.77 -13.53
CA HIS A 9 18.37 3.97 -12.71
C HIS A 9 17.58 3.79 -11.41
N LEU A 10 18.09 4.38 -10.33
CA LEU A 10 17.43 4.35 -9.03
C LEU A 10 16.09 5.09 -9.06
N GLN A 11 15.99 6.15 -9.88
CA GLN A 11 14.76 6.93 -10.04
C GLN A 11 13.60 6.07 -10.53
N ASP A 12 13.86 5.13 -11.44
CA ASP A 12 12.82 4.23 -11.96
C ASP A 12 12.35 3.26 -10.88
N ILE A 13 13.25 2.78 -10.02
CA ILE A 13 12.91 1.96 -8.85
C ILE A 13 12.00 2.75 -7.92
N THR A 14 12.37 3.99 -7.60
CA THR A 14 11.57 4.86 -6.74
C THR A 14 10.19 5.13 -7.34
N LEU A 15 10.12 5.46 -8.64
CA LEU A 15 8.85 5.69 -9.34
C LEU A 15 7.93 4.47 -9.25
N VAL A 16 8.47 3.27 -9.51
CA VAL A 16 7.70 2.03 -9.45
C VAL A 16 7.31 1.70 -8.01
N TRP A 17 8.20 1.91 -7.05
CA TRP A 17 7.95 1.67 -5.64
C TRP A 17 6.88 2.61 -5.08
N ASP A 18 6.94 3.91 -5.38
CA ASP A 18 5.97 4.89 -4.86
C ASP A 18 4.62 4.80 -5.58
N GLY A 19 4.61 4.21 -6.79
CA GLY A 19 3.40 3.93 -7.56
C GLY A 19 2.44 2.91 -6.92
N ARG A 20 2.94 2.05 -6.02
CA ARG A 20 2.15 1.00 -5.34
C ARG A 20 0.86 1.53 -4.70
N PRO A 21 -0.24 0.75 -4.66
CA PRO A 21 -0.33 -0.64 -5.08
C PRO A 21 -0.52 -0.75 -6.60
N TRP A 22 -0.01 -1.84 -7.18
CA TRP A 22 -0.10 -2.08 -8.63
C TRP A 22 -1.21 -3.06 -8.95
N HIS A 23 -2.16 -2.62 -9.77
CA HIS A 23 -3.19 -3.47 -10.36
C HIS A 23 -3.03 -3.48 -11.88
N VAL A 24 -2.58 -4.61 -12.43
CA VAL A 24 -2.25 -4.74 -13.86
C VAL A 24 -2.90 -6.00 -14.40
N ASN A 25 -3.67 -5.85 -15.49
CA ASN A 25 -4.41 -6.93 -16.14
C ASN A 25 -5.36 -7.70 -15.19
N GLY A 26 -6.03 -6.99 -14.29
CA GLY A 26 -6.99 -7.61 -13.37
C GLY A 26 -6.35 -8.29 -12.15
N LEU A 27 -5.02 -8.20 -11.98
CA LEU A 27 -4.28 -8.84 -10.89
C LEU A 27 -3.59 -7.79 -10.01
N ASP A 28 -3.61 -8.03 -8.70
CA ASP A 28 -2.82 -7.28 -7.73
C ASP A 28 -1.39 -7.81 -7.68
N HIS A 29 -0.42 -6.90 -7.82
CA HIS A 29 0.99 -7.22 -7.80
C HIS A 29 1.64 -6.64 -6.55
N VAL A 30 2.21 -7.53 -5.73
CA VAL A 30 2.98 -7.14 -4.54
C VAL A 30 4.43 -6.97 -4.96
N LEU A 31 4.99 -5.79 -4.70
CA LEU A 31 6.41 -5.55 -4.93
C LEU A 31 7.23 -5.94 -3.69
N ARG A 32 8.44 -6.44 -3.95
CA ARG A 32 9.48 -6.69 -2.94
C ARG A 32 10.81 -6.21 -3.50
N HIS A 33 11.68 -5.72 -2.63
CA HIS A 33 13.08 -5.53 -2.99
C HIS A 33 13.74 -6.87 -3.33
N TRP A 34 14.69 -6.86 -4.26
CA TRP A 34 15.45 -8.05 -4.59
C TRP A 34 16.31 -8.48 -3.39
N GLU A 35 16.38 -9.79 -3.17
CA GLU A 35 17.19 -10.41 -2.13
C GLU A 35 18.02 -11.54 -2.76
N PRO A 36 19.30 -11.72 -2.36
CA PRO A 36 20.10 -12.84 -2.82
C PRO A 36 19.51 -14.17 -2.33
N PHE A 37 19.72 -15.24 -3.10
CA PHE A 37 19.23 -16.59 -2.78
C PHE A 37 17.69 -16.73 -2.69
N PHE A 38 16.95 -15.84 -3.38
CA PHE A 38 15.50 -15.92 -3.49
C PHE A 38 15.04 -17.22 -4.16
N ASP A 39 14.18 -17.99 -3.47
CA ASP A 39 13.54 -19.19 -4.00
C ASP A 39 12.07 -18.90 -4.39
N PRO A 40 11.74 -18.85 -5.70
CA PRO A 40 10.39 -18.55 -6.16
C PRO A 40 9.35 -19.62 -5.78
N PHE A 41 9.78 -20.84 -5.40
CA PHE A 41 8.89 -21.95 -5.08
C PHE A 41 8.46 -21.98 -3.61
N SER A 42 9.26 -21.38 -2.72
CA SER A 42 8.97 -21.35 -1.27
C SER A 42 8.72 -19.94 -0.72
N ALA A 43 9.04 -18.88 -1.47
CA ALA A 43 8.86 -17.50 -1.01
C ALA A 43 7.38 -17.16 -0.70
N PRO A 44 7.04 -16.80 0.56
CA PRO A 44 5.68 -16.44 0.91
C PRO A 44 5.39 -14.98 0.56
N ILE A 45 4.12 -14.67 0.24
CA ILE A 45 3.61 -13.30 0.27
C ILE A 45 3.03 -13.08 1.66
N GLN A 46 3.70 -12.24 2.46
CA GLN A 46 3.30 -11.98 3.86
C GLN A 46 2.64 -10.62 4.04
N ARG A 47 2.91 -9.68 3.13
CA ARG A 47 2.39 -8.32 3.21
C ARG A 47 1.86 -7.88 1.86
N ILE A 48 0.78 -7.12 1.85
CA ILE A 48 0.15 -6.57 0.65
C ILE A 48 -0.08 -5.08 0.80
N ASP A 49 0.03 -4.33 -0.29
CA ASP A 49 -0.37 -2.93 -0.34
C ASP A 49 -1.85 -2.87 -0.77
N GLN A 50 -2.73 -2.39 0.11
CA GLN A 50 -4.17 -2.40 -0.12
C GLN A 50 -4.78 -1.03 0.15
N TRP A 51 -5.67 -0.60 -0.75
CA TRP A 51 -6.52 0.56 -0.54
C TRP A 51 -7.64 0.23 0.46
N ILE A 52 -7.73 1.03 1.52
CA ILE A 52 -8.81 1.00 2.50
C ILE A 52 -9.65 2.25 2.32
N LYS A 53 -10.97 2.06 2.29
CA LYS A 53 -11.95 3.13 2.25
C LYS A 53 -12.58 3.30 3.62
N ILE A 54 -12.45 4.49 4.19
CA ILE A 54 -13.04 4.85 5.48
C ILE A 54 -14.22 5.78 5.21
N THR A 55 -15.41 5.30 5.51
CA THR A 55 -16.64 6.08 5.40
C THR A 55 -16.97 6.74 6.72
N ARG A 56 -17.63 7.91 6.67
CA ARG A 56 -18.12 8.65 7.85
C ARG A 56 -17.01 9.15 8.80
N LEU A 57 -15.79 9.30 8.31
CA LEU A 57 -14.72 9.97 9.06
C LEU A 57 -14.90 11.50 8.93
N PRO A 58 -15.02 12.25 10.05
CA PRO A 58 -15.05 13.71 10.04
C PRO A 58 -13.86 14.31 9.27
N LEU A 59 -14.10 15.40 8.53
CA LEU A 59 -13.10 16.00 7.64
C LEU A 59 -11.85 16.49 8.38
N GLU A 60 -12.02 16.88 9.65
CA GLU A 60 -10.97 17.32 10.56
C GLU A 60 -9.95 16.20 10.87
N LEU A 61 -10.34 14.94 10.67
CA LEU A 61 -9.49 13.76 10.89
C LEU A 61 -8.81 13.26 9.62
N TRP A 62 -8.93 13.96 8.49
CA TRP A 62 -8.33 13.56 7.22
C TRP A 62 -6.86 13.95 7.10
N GLU A 63 -6.27 14.55 8.14
CA GLU A 63 -4.84 14.82 8.19
C GLU A 63 -4.05 13.50 8.17
N GLU A 64 -2.99 13.48 7.38
CA GLU A 64 -2.14 12.30 7.20
C GLU A 64 -1.60 11.76 8.54
N ASP A 65 -1.15 12.66 9.43
CA ASP A 65 -0.63 12.27 10.74
C ASP A 65 -1.70 11.67 11.66
N ILE A 66 -2.95 12.12 11.53
CA ILE A 66 -4.08 11.55 12.27
C ILE A 66 -4.38 10.15 11.72
N LEU A 67 -4.46 10.00 10.40
CA LEU A 67 -4.71 8.72 9.74
C LEU A 67 -3.61 7.69 10.01
N LYS A 68 -2.33 8.11 10.00
CA LYS A 68 -1.20 7.27 10.39
C LYS A 68 -1.35 6.73 11.81
N LYS A 69 -1.80 7.56 12.75
CA LYS A 69 -2.02 7.16 14.15
C LYS A 69 -3.22 6.21 14.27
N LEU A 70 -4.34 6.54 13.64
CA LEU A 70 -5.57 5.73 13.66
C LEU A 70 -5.37 4.33 13.08
N LEU A 71 -4.58 4.23 12.01
CA LEU A 71 -4.45 3.00 11.23
C LEU A 71 -3.17 2.21 11.50
N LYS A 72 -2.35 2.66 12.46
CA LYS A 72 -1.08 2.01 12.83
C LYS A 72 -1.24 0.51 13.13
N ASN A 73 -2.38 0.11 13.70
CA ASN A 73 -2.66 -1.29 14.05
C ASN A 73 -3.15 -2.13 12.87
N VAL A 74 -3.63 -1.48 11.80
CA VAL A 74 -4.12 -2.14 10.59
C VAL A 74 -2.95 -2.45 9.64
N GLY A 75 -2.04 -1.50 9.47
CA GLY A 75 -0.89 -1.66 8.60
C GLY A 75 0.05 -0.46 8.62
N GLN A 76 1.14 -0.57 7.87
CA GLN A 76 2.05 0.55 7.66
C GLN A 76 1.43 1.50 6.63
N PHE A 77 1.31 2.77 6.97
CA PHE A 77 0.81 3.78 6.05
C PHE A 77 1.74 3.95 4.84
N ILE A 78 1.18 3.93 3.62
CA ILE A 78 1.90 4.17 2.37
C ILE A 78 1.57 5.54 1.80
N LYS A 79 0.29 5.80 1.47
CA LYS A 79 -0.15 7.08 0.90
C LYS A 79 -1.65 7.29 1.00
N MET A 80 -2.10 8.52 0.77
CA MET A 80 -3.52 8.85 0.54
C MET A 80 -3.81 8.97 -0.95
N ASP A 81 -5.08 8.88 -1.34
CA ASP A 81 -5.47 9.31 -2.69
C ASP A 81 -5.57 10.84 -2.80
N ASP A 82 -5.48 11.36 -4.02
CA ASP A 82 -5.49 12.80 -4.27
C ASP A 82 -6.79 13.47 -3.81
N ILE A 83 -7.90 12.73 -3.80
CA ILE A 83 -9.21 13.24 -3.37
C ILE A 83 -9.19 13.51 -1.86
N THR A 84 -8.67 12.56 -1.08
CA THR A 84 -8.51 12.69 0.36
C THR A 84 -7.51 13.79 0.70
N LEU A 85 -6.35 13.76 0.03
CA LEU A 85 -5.27 14.71 0.27
C LEU A 85 -5.72 16.16 0.03
N ASN A 86 -6.41 16.40 -1.09
CA ASN A 86 -6.90 17.74 -1.44
C ASN A 86 -8.26 18.08 -0.83
N ARG A 87 -8.86 17.16 -0.04
CA ARG A 87 -10.21 17.29 0.52
C ARG A 87 -11.27 17.66 -0.52
N SER A 88 -11.06 17.26 -1.76
CA SER A 88 -11.83 17.77 -2.91
C SER A 88 -13.21 17.13 -3.03
N LYS A 89 -13.44 15.96 -2.39
CA LYS A 89 -14.76 15.32 -2.26
C LYS A 89 -14.92 14.66 -0.88
N GLY A 90 -15.72 15.27 0.00
CA GLY A 90 -15.97 14.84 1.39
C GLY A 90 -16.78 13.55 1.60
N LYS A 91 -16.80 12.60 0.65
CA LYS A 91 -17.64 11.38 0.78
C LYS A 91 -16.97 10.27 1.60
N PHE A 92 -15.65 10.11 1.46
CA PHE A 92 -14.86 9.10 2.15
C PHE A 92 -13.38 9.46 2.05
N THR A 93 -12.61 8.94 2.99
CA THR A 93 -11.15 8.95 2.97
C THR A 93 -10.68 7.64 2.35
N ARG A 94 -9.67 7.67 1.48
CA ARG A 94 -9.02 6.46 0.96
C ARG A 94 -7.52 6.53 1.21
N VAL A 95 -7.00 5.48 1.86
CA VAL A 95 -5.58 5.35 2.17
C VAL A 95 -5.06 4.01 1.72
N CYS A 96 -3.80 3.95 1.32
CA CYS A 96 -3.10 2.72 1.03
C CYS A 96 -2.26 2.33 2.24
N LEU A 97 -2.45 1.10 2.71
CA LEU A 97 -1.65 0.52 3.80
C LEU A 97 -0.92 -0.72 3.30
N ASN A 98 0.29 -0.94 3.81
CA ASN A 98 1.00 -2.22 3.71
C ASN A 98 0.62 -3.10 4.91
N ILE A 99 -0.25 -4.07 4.65
CA ILE A 99 -0.92 -4.91 5.64
C ILE A 99 -0.21 -6.25 5.74
N ASP A 100 0.00 -6.74 6.96
CA ASP A 100 0.52 -8.07 7.23
C ASP A 100 -0.62 -9.10 7.19
N ILE A 101 -0.67 -9.91 6.14
CA ILE A 101 -1.73 -10.90 5.91
C ILE A 101 -1.49 -12.23 6.63
N THR A 102 -0.37 -12.36 7.34
CA THR A 102 -0.11 -13.50 8.22
C THR A 102 -0.82 -13.37 9.57
N LYS A 103 -1.35 -12.18 9.86
CA LYS A 103 -2.08 -11.88 11.09
C LYS A 103 -3.57 -11.80 10.79
N PRO A 104 -4.43 -12.29 11.70
CA PRO A 104 -5.86 -12.06 11.58
C PRO A 104 -6.13 -10.55 11.67
N LEU A 105 -7.20 -10.12 11.00
CA LEU A 105 -7.78 -8.81 11.26
C LEU A 105 -8.19 -8.78 12.74
N LYS A 106 -7.73 -7.76 13.46
CA LYS A 106 -8.15 -7.58 14.85
C LYS A 106 -9.55 -6.99 14.84
N ASP A 107 -10.47 -7.67 15.52
CA ASP A 107 -11.83 -7.19 15.80
C ASP A 107 -11.84 -5.92 16.65
#